data_AF-A0A511YFY3-F1
#
_entry.id   AF-A0A511YFY3-F1
#
_cell.length_a   1.000
_cell.length_b   1.000
_cell.length_c   1.000
_cell.angle_alpha   90.00
_cell.angle_beta   90.00
_cell.angle_gamma   90.00
#
_symmetry.space_group_name_H-M   'P 1'
#
loop_
_entity.id
_entity.type
_entity.pdbx_description
1 polymer ?
#
loop_
_entity_poly.entity_id
_entity_poly.type
_entity_poly.pdbx_seq_one_letter_code
_entity_poly.pdbx_strand_id
1 'polypeptide(L)'
;MNQQQQDFEKLFRNELESVNFEISKVNIELLTPIWKKVLDSSSLYSLDCDIVILEQIAKTVYSENEIQFNLFNVSFLLNALTKLSPKELDITMFEYIVFNRMVKELSEKWNELVMPIRQKLMNKIQTQAALNIQQNHNGKQVIPPFKGR
;
A
#
# COMPACT_ATOMS: atom_id res chain seq x y z
N MET A 1 -6.34 -5.71 17.44
CA MET A 1 -5.03 -5.63 16.76
C MET A 1 -3.96 -5.42 17.81
N ASN A 2 -2.81 -6.11 17.73
CA ASN A 2 -1.68 -5.88 18.64
C ASN A 2 -0.94 -4.58 18.23
N GLN A 3 -0.38 -3.83 19.18
CA GLN A 3 0.38 -2.59 18.97
C GLN A 3 1.47 -2.75 17.89
N GLN A 4 2.19 -3.88 17.89
CA GLN A 4 3.22 -4.17 16.87
C GLN A 4 2.66 -4.21 15.44
N GLN A 5 1.41 -4.65 15.27
CA GLN A 5 0.77 -4.70 13.96
C GLN A 5 0.38 -3.29 13.49
N GLN A 6 -0.11 -2.44 14.41
CA GLN A 6 -0.41 -1.03 14.11
C GLN A 6 0.86 -0.25 13.73
N ASP A 7 1.96 -0.51 14.45
CA ASP A 7 3.24 0.13 14.16
C ASP A 7 3.80 -0.32 12.80
N PHE A 8 3.64 -1.61 12.45
CA PHE A 8 4.01 -2.11 11.12
C PHE A 8 3.20 -1.44 10.01
N GLU A 9 1.86 -1.42 10.13
CA GLU A 9 0.98 -0.85 9.11
C GLU A 9 1.28 0.62 8.88
N LYS A 10 1.55 1.39 9.94
CA LYS A 10 1.96 2.79 9.84
C LYS A 10 3.32 2.95 9.14
N LEU A 11 4.32 2.15 9.53
CA LEU A 11 5.65 2.20 8.90
C LEU A 11 5.60 1.78 7.42
N PHE A 12 4.81 0.76 7.12
CA PHE A 12 4.62 0.27 5.76
C PHE A 12 3.96 1.32 4.89
N ARG A 13 2.86 1.92 5.38
CA ARG A 13 2.20 3.05 4.71
C ARG A 13 3.18 4.19 4.42
N ASN A 14 3.96 4.63 5.42
CA ASN A 14 4.92 5.73 5.24
C ASN A 14 5.97 5.41 4.15
N GLU A 15 6.49 4.19 4.11
CA GLU A 15 7.44 3.79 3.05
C GLU A 15 6.76 3.77 1.67
N LEU A 16 5.51 3.28 1.57
CA LEU A 16 4.76 3.30 0.31
C LEU A 16 4.45 4.73 -0.17
N GLU A 17 4.13 5.65 0.74
CA GLU A 17 3.87 7.05 0.40
C GLU A 17 5.13 7.79 -0.06
N SER A 18 6.32 7.34 0.37
CA SER A 18 7.61 7.94 0.03
C SER A 18 8.16 7.55 -1.35
N VAL A 19 7.61 6.51 -1.98
CA VAL A 19 8.08 5.99 -3.26
C VAL A 19 7.13 6.40 -4.36
N ASN A 20 7.64 7.24 -5.28
CA ASN A 20 6.93 7.58 -6.50
C ASN A 20 6.76 6.35 -7.38
N PHE A 21 5.55 6.12 -7.87
CA PHE A 21 5.22 5.04 -8.78
C PHE A 21 5.14 5.57 -10.21
N GLU A 22 6.19 5.30 -10.98
CA GLU A 22 6.29 5.78 -12.35
C GLU A 22 5.35 5.02 -13.28
N ILE A 23 4.42 5.75 -13.88
CA ILE A 23 3.51 5.26 -14.92
C ILE A 23 3.84 6.05 -16.19
N SER A 24 3.95 5.36 -17.33
CA SER A 24 4.23 6.04 -18.60
C SER A 24 3.11 7.04 -18.92
N LYS A 25 3.46 8.15 -19.58
CA LYS A 25 2.50 9.18 -19.97
C LYS A 25 1.31 8.62 -20.75
N VAL A 26 1.58 7.71 -21.68
CA VAL A 26 0.55 7.00 -22.47
C VAL A 26 -0.40 6.21 -21.56
N ASN A 27 0.14 5.48 -20.58
CA ASN A 27 -0.70 4.72 -19.65
C ASN A 27 -1.52 5.64 -18.75
N ILE A 28 -0.96 6.75 -18.28
CA ILE A 28 -1.71 7.77 -17.52
C ILE A 28 -2.87 8.32 -18.35
N GLU A 29 -2.62 8.72 -19.61
CA GLU A 29 -3.66 9.28 -20.49
C GLU A 29 -4.80 8.29 -20.73
N LEU A 30 -4.48 7.01 -20.92
CA LEU A 30 -5.48 5.96 -21.15
C LEU A 30 -6.22 5.52 -19.87
N LEU A 31 -5.54 5.47 -18.72
CA LEU A 31 -6.11 4.96 -17.47
C LEU A 31 -6.83 6.03 -16.65
N THR A 32 -6.48 7.30 -16.80
CA THR A 32 -7.12 8.38 -16.03
C THR A 32 -8.64 8.43 -16.20
N PRO A 33 -9.21 8.34 -17.43
CA PRO A 33 -10.66 8.33 -17.61
C PRO A 33 -11.34 7.18 -16.87
N ILE A 34 -10.76 5.97 -16.90
CA ILE A 34 -11.35 4.82 -16.22
C ILE A 34 -11.18 4.92 -14.70
N TRP A 35 -10.07 5.48 -14.20
CA TRP A 35 -9.90 5.73 -12.77
C TRP A 35 -10.89 6.77 -12.23
N LYS A 36 -11.21 7.82 -12.99
CA LYS A 36 -12.29 8.75 -12.63
C LYS A 36 -13.61 8.01 -12.46
N LYS A 37 -13.99 7.19 -13.44
CA LYS A 37 -15.19 6.35 -13.34
C LYS A 37 -15.17 5.38 -12.16
N VAL A 38 -14.02 4.77 -11.86
CA VAL A 38 -13.84 3.92 -10.67
C VAL A 38 -14.14 4.72 -9.40
N LEU A 39 -13.61 5.94 -9.27
CA LEU A 39 -13.85 6.79 -8.10
C LEU A 39 -15.32 7.26 -8.02
N ASP A 40 -15.92 7.60 -9.15
CA ASP A 40 -17.32 8.06 -9.22
C ASP A 40 -18.32 6.94 -8.91
N SER A 41 -18.01 5.69 -9.29
CA SER A 41 -18.90 4.53 -9.10
C SER A 41 -18.64 3.75 -7.80
N SER A 42 -17.54 4.02 -7.08
CA SER A 42 -17.16 3.23 -5.91
C SER A 42 -17.60 3.86 -4.59
N SER A 43 -17.92 2.99 -3.63
CA SER A 43 -18.04 3.35 -2.22
C SER A 43 -16.67 3.28 -1.51
N LEU A 44 -16.56 3.94 -0.35
CA LEU A 44 -15.39 3.77 0.55
C LEU A 44 -15.14 2.29 0.88
N TYR A 45 -16.21 1.53 1.08
CA TYR A 45 -16.13 0.09 1.38
C TYR A 45 -15.57 -0.71 0.20
N SER A 46 -15.98 -0.43 -1.04
CA SER A 46 -15.46 -1.15 -2.21
C SER A 46 -14.01 -0.79 -2.52
N LEU A 47 -13.62 0.46 -2.27
CA LEU A 47 -12.22 0.91 -2.39
C LEU A 47 -11.34 0.44 -1.23
N ASP A 48 -11.91 -0.01 -0.12
CA ASP A 48 -11.20 -0.38 1.11
C ASP A 48 -10.36 0.79 1.68
N CYS A 49 -10.95 1.99 1.71
CA CYS A 49 -10.28 3.19 2.18
C CYS A 49 -11.18 4.08 3.05
N ASP A 50 -10.55 4.99 3.81
CA ASP A 50 -11.26 6.06 4.51
C ASP A 50 -11.41 7.32 3.64
N ILE A 51 -12.18 8.29 4.14
CA ILE A 51 -12.48 9.52 3.42
C ILE A 51 -11.22 10.38 3.13
N VAL A 52 -10.21 10.33 4.00
CA VAL A 52 -8.98 11.11 3.85
C VAL A 52 -8.16 10.53 2.69
N ILE A 53 -8.05 9.21 2.64
CA ILE A 53 -7.37 8.51 1.54
C ILE A 53 -8.11 8.73 0.22
N LEU A 54 -9.46 8.64 0.22
CA LEU A 54 -10.23 8.93 -0.98
C LEU A 54 -9.98 10.34 -1.51
N GLU A 55 -9.97 11.34 -0.62
CA GLU A 55 -9.67 12.73 -1.00
C GLU A 55 -8.26 12.87 -1.60
N GLN A 56 -7.27 12.18 -1.04
CA GLN A 56 -5.90 12.17 -1.58
C GLN A 56 -5.85 11.58 -2.99
N ILE A 57 -6.48 10.43 -3.21
CA ILE A 57 -6.51 9.77 -4.52
C ILE A 57 -7.27 10.63 -5.53
N ALA A 58 -8.42 11.19 -5.14
CA ALA A 58 -9.22 12.05 -5.99
C ALA A 58 -8.44 13.32 -6.39
N LYS A 59 -7.74 13.98 -5.46
CA LYS A 59 -6.89 15.13 -5.80
C LYS A 59 -5.82 14.78 -6.83
N THR A 60 -5.23 13.60 -6.76
CA THR A 60 -4.25 13.14 -7.76
C THR A 60 -4.90 12.88 -9.12
N VAL A 61 -6.03 12.16 -9.16
CA VAL A 61 -6.68 11.74 -10.43
C VAL A 61 -7.39 12.90 -11.14
N TYR A 62 -7.95 13.85 -10.39
CA TYR A 62 -8.64 15.02 -10.93
C TYR A 62 -7.72 16.26 -11.03
N SER A 63 -6.43 16.11 -10.73
CA SER A 63 -5.45 17.18 -10.91
C SER A 63 -5.39 17.64 -12.38
N GLU A 64 -5.34 18.95 -12.59
CA GLU A 64 -5.08 19.57 -13.90
C GLU A 64 -3.57 19.58 -14.23
N ASN A 65 -2.72 19.30 -13.23
CA ASN A 65 -1.27 19.19 -13.38
C ASN A 65 -0.86 17.75 -13.71
N GLU A 66 0.46 17.51 -13.86
CA GLU A 66 1.00 16.17 -14.04
C GLU A 66 0.55 15.22 -12.92
N ILE A 67 -0.09 14.11 -13.31
CA ILE A 67 -0.59 13.10 -12.39
C ILE A 67 0.60 12.26 -11.91
N GLN A 68 0.92 12.37 -10.63
CA GLN A 68 1.96 11.60 -9.98
C GLN A 68 1.38 10.78 -8.83
N PHE A 69 1.56 9.47 -8.90
CA PHE A 69 1.17 8.57 -7.83
C PHE A 69 2.38 8.15 -7.00
N ASN A 70 2.16 7.91 -5.71
CA ASN A 70 3.03 7.05 -4.92
C ASN A 70 2.48 5.62 -4.90
N LEU A 71 3.27 4.68 -4.39
CA LEU A 71 2.86 3.28 -4.29
C LEU A 71 1.60 3.10 -3.44
N PHE A 72 1.38 3.94 -2.43
CA PHE A 72 0.20 3.84 -1.57
C PHE A 72 -1.08 4.17 -2.34
N ASN A 73 -1.17 5.37 -2.93
CA ASN A 73 -2.37 5.87 -3.60
C ASN A 73 -2.75 5.01 -4.81
N VAL A 74 -1.77 4.61 -5.62
CA VAL A 74 -2.06 3.80 -6.82
C VAL A 74 -2.62 2.42 -6.48
N SER A 75 -2.25 1.86 -5.32
CA SER A 75 -2.68 0.51 -4.93
C SER A 75 -4.20 0.38 -4.84
N PHE A 76 -4.89 1.43 -4.39
CA PHE A 76 -6.35 1.46 -4.32
C PHE A 76 -6.97 1.39 -5.72
N LEU A 77 -6.43 2.15 -6.68
CA LEU A 77 -6.93 2.18 -8.06
C LEU A 77 -6.68 0.85 -8.78
N LEU A 78 -5.51 0.24 -8.58
CA LEU A 78 -5.18 -1.07 -9.16
C LEU A 78 -6.10 -2.17 -8.64
N ASN A 79 -6.43 -2.13 -7.35
CA ASN A 79 -7.33 -3.11 -6.73
C ASN A 79 -8.81 -2.85 -7.02
N ALA A 80 -9.19 -1.62 -7.34
CA ALA A 80 -10.60 -1.24 -7.50
C ALA A 80 -11.19 -1.68 -8.84
N LEU A 81 -10.42 -1.64 -9.94
CA LEU A 81 -10.94 -1.97 -11.26
C LEU A 81 -11.50 -3.39 -11.34
N THR A 82 -10.87 -4.35 -10.66
CA THR A 82 -11.27 -5.77 -10.69
C THR A 82 -12.52 -6.06 -9.86
N LYS A 83 -12.96 -5.11 -9.03
CA LYS A 83 -14.14 -5.23 -8.17
C LYS A 83 -15.41 -4.68 -8.83
N LEU A 84 -15.29 -4.01 -9.97
CA LEU A 84 -16.38 -3.38 -10.69
C LEU A 84 -16.63 -4.08 -12.03
N SER A 85 -17.89 -4.21 -12.40
CA SER A 85 -18.28 -4.71 -13.71
C SER A 85 -18.14 -3.63 -14.79
N PRO A 86 -18.00 -4.02 -16.08
CA PRO A 86 -18.04 -3.06 -17.19
C PRO A 86 -19.29 -2.18 -17.18
N LYS A 87 -20.42 -2.70 -16.68
CA LYS A 87 -21.68 -1.98 -16.58
C LYS A 87 -21.63 -0.87 -15.53
N GLU A 88 -21.04 -1.13 -14.37
CA GLU A 88 -20.85 -0.12 -13.32
C GLU A 88 -19.89 1.00 -13.74
N LEU A 89 -19.00 0.69 -14.68
CA LEU A 89 -18.05 1.62 -15.27
C LEU A 89 -18.57 2.23 -16.59
N ASP A 90 -19.78 1.90 -17.04
CA ASP A 90 -20.35 2.39 -18.30
C ASP A 90 -19.35 2.30 -19.48
N ILE A 91 -18.76 1.12 -19.67
CA ILE A 91 -17.82 0.83 -20.76
C ILE A 91 -18.16 -0.51 -21.43
N THR A 92 -17.63 -0.69 -22.64
CA THR A 92 -17.75 -1.95 -23.35
C THR A 92 -16.91 -3.04 -22.69
N MET A 93 -17.29 -4.31 -22.92
CA MET A 93 -16.49 -5.45 -22.47
C MET A 93 -15.07 -5.44 -23.07
N PHE A 94 -14.91 -4.94 -24.30
CA PHE A 94 -13.61 -4.85 -24.94
C PHE A 94 -12.69 -3.86 -24.23
N GLU A 95 -13.17 -2.64 -23.96
CA GLU A 95 -12.43 -1.64 -23.18
C GLU A 95 -12.08 -2.17 -21.79
N TYR A 96 -13.03 -2.85 -21.13
CA TYR A 96 -12.80 -3.44 -19.82
C TYR A 96 -11.64 -4.45 -19.83
N ILE A 97 -11.56 -5.32 -20.84
CA ILE A 97 -10.44 -6.27 -21.00
C ILE A 97 -9.12 -5.53 -21.19
N VAL A 98 -9.10 -4.48 -22.01
CA VAL A 98 -7.88 -3.68 -22.27
C VAL A 98 -7.40 -3.02 -20.97
N PHE A 99 -8.27 -2.34 -20.25
CA PHE A 99 -7.90 -1.68 -18.99
C PHE A 99 -7.45 -2.69 -17.92
N ASN A 100 -8.09 -3.85 -17.82
CA ASN A 100 -7.66 -4.90 -16.87
C ASN A 100 -6.27 -5.46 -17.22
N ARG A 101 -5.92 -5.57 -18.50
CA ARG A 101 -4.55 -5.96 -18.90
C ARG A 101 -3.53 -4.91 -18.48
N MET A 102 -3.81 -3.63 -18.74
CA MET A 102 -2.92 -2.54 -18.32
C MET A 102 -2.76 -2.48 -16.80
N VAL A 103 -3.86 -2.64 -16.05
CA VAL A 103 -3.83 -2.68 -14.59
C VAL A 103 -3.07 -3.91 -14.07
N LYS A 104 -3.16 -5.06 -14.74
CA LYS A 104 -2.37 -6.25 -14.40
C LYS A 104 -0.87 -5.99 -14.53
N GLU A 105 -0.43 -5.40 -15.63
CA GLU A 105 0.98 -5.04 -15.85
C GLU A 105 1.48 -4.04 -14.79
N LEU A 106 0.67 -3.02 -14.46
CA LEU A 106 1.01 -2.08 -13.39
C LEU A 106 1.05 -2.74 -12.01
N SER A 107 0.17 -3.72 -11.75
CA SER A 107 0.14 -4.47 -10.49
C SER A 107 1.38 -5.36 -10.34
N GLU A 108 1.87 -5.95 -11.42
CA GLU A 108 3.14 -6.70 -11.44
C GLU A 108 4.30 -5.77 -11.08
N LYS A 109 4.41 -4.61 -11.74
CA LYS A 109 5.41 -3.58 -11.42
C LYS A 109 5.31 -3.08 -9.97
N TRP A 110 4.08 -2.87 -9.48
CA TRP A 110 3.84 -2.45 -8.10
C TRP A 110 4.37 -3.50 -7.11
N ASN A 111 4.08 -4.78 -7.35
CA ASN A 111 4.55 -5.87 -6.49
C ASN A 111 6.08 -5.97 -6.45
N GLU A 112 6.75 -5.81 -7.59
CA GLU A 112 8.22 -5.80 -7.65
C GLU A 112 8.83 -4.71 -6.75
N LEU A 113 8.21 -3.53 -6.70
CA LEU A 113 8.68 -2.41 -5.87
C LEU A 113 8.32 -2.58 -4.39
N VAL A 114 7.16 -3.17 -4.09
CA VAL A 114 6.68 -3.33 -2.71
C VAL A 114 7.35 -4.47 -1.96
N MET A 115 7.71 -5.55 -2.66
CA MET A 115 8.35 -6.71 -2.04
C MET A 115 9.61 -6.39 -1.22
N PRO A 116 10.60 -5.64 -1.73
CA PRO A 116 11.78 -5.28 -0.93
C PRO A 116 11.44 -4.40 0.28
N ILE A 117 10.44 -3.50 0.17
CA ILE A 117 9.98 -2.67 1.29
C ILE A 117 9.39 -3.55 2.40
N ARG A 118 8.51 -4.49 2.03
CA ARG A 118 7.90 -5.43 2.98
C ARG A 118 8.96 -6.27 3.67
N GLN A 119 9.94 -6.80 2.93
CA GLN A 119 11.02 -7.62 3.50
C GLN A 119 11.89 -6.81 4.47
N LYS A 120 12.26 -5.58 4.10
CA LYS A 120 13.04 -4.66 4.95
C LYS A 120 12.34 -4.39 6.28
N LEU A 121 11.05 -4.12 6.26
CA LEU A 121 10.28 -3.84 7.48
C LEU A 121 10.08 -5.09 8.34
N MET A 122 9.83 -6.26 7.73
CA MET A 122 9.73 -7.51 8.47
C MET A 122 11.03 -7.87 9.17
N ASN A 123 12.17 -7.72 8.49
CA ASN A 123 13.48 -7.93 9.09
C ASN A 123 13.69 -6.98 10.29
N LYS A 124 13.33 -5.69 10.15
CA LYS A 124 13.46 -4.70 11.23
C LYS A 124 12.65 -5.08 12.47
N ILE A 125 11.41 -5.55 12.29
CA ILE A 125 10.55 -5.99 13.40
C ILE A 125 11.11 -7.26 14.05
N GLN A 126 11.55 -8.24 13.26
CA GLN A 126 12.16 -9.46 13.78
C GLN A 126 13.41 -9.16 14.60
N THR A 127 14.29 -8.27 14.12
CA THR A 127 15.47 -7.84 14.88
C THR A 127 15.08 -7.15 16.19
N GLN A 128 14.11 -6.24 16.18
CA GLN A 128 13.64 -5.57 17.41
C GLN A 128 13.00 -6.56 18.40
N ALA A 129 12.22 -7.52 17.91
CA ALA A 129 11.65 -8.57 18.75
C ALA A 129 12.75 -9.44 19.39
N ALA A 130 13.77 -9.83 18.62
CA ALA A 130 14.91 -10.61 19.11
C ALA A 130 15.71 -9.83 20.18
N LEU A 131 15.96 -8.54 19.96
CA LEU A 131 16.66 -7.68 20.94
C LEU A 131 15.87 -7.52 22.24
N ASN A 132 14.55 -7.36 22.17
CA ASN A 132 13.70 -7.27 23.37
C ASN A 132 13.66 -8.58 24.18
N ILE A 133 13.70 -9.73 23.50
CA ILE A 133 13.80 -11.04 24.16
C ILE A 133 15.15 -11.17 24.89
N GLN A 134 16.26 -10.77 24.26
CA GLN A 134 17.58 -10.82 24.88
C GLN A 134 17.72 -9.88 26.09
N GLN A 135 17.12 -8.68 26.04
CA GLN A 135 17.12 -7.75 27.17
C GLN A 135 16.30 -8.27 28.36
N ASN A 136 15.18 -8.95 28.12
CA ASN A 136 14.36 -9.56 29.18
C ASN A 136 15.00 -10.79 29.82
N HIS A 137 15.90 -11.50 29.12
CA HIS A 137 16.62 -12.65 29.69
C HIS A 137 17.87 -12.26 30.48
N ASN A 138 18.54 -11.15 30.15
CA ASN A 138 19.73 -10.69 30.88
C ASN A 138 19.42 -9.96 32.22
N GLY A 139 18.14 -9.76 32.56
CA GLY A 139 17.72 -9.09 33.79
C GLY A 139 17.55 -9.97 35.04
N LYS A 140 17.76 -11.30 34.95
CA LYS A 140 17.59 -12.21 36.10
C LYS A 140 18.80 -13.13 36.30
N GLN A 141 19.75 -12.64 37.09
CA GLN A 141 20.47 -13.32 38.20
C GLN A 141 21.88 -12.75 38.34
N VAL A 142 22.03 -11.75 39.20
CA VAL A 142 23.29 -11.49 39.90
C VAL A 142 23.00 -11.65 41.38
N ILE A 143 23.21 -12.86 41.90
CA ILE A 143 23.27 -13.10 43.35
C ILE A 143 24.71 -12.78 43.77
N PRO A 144 24.98 -11.78 44.63
CA PRO A 144 26.32 -11.53 45.14
C PRO A 144 26.77 -12.64 46.11
N PRO A 145 28.09 -12.83 46.31
CA PRO A 145 28.64 -14.03 46.92
C PRO A 145 28.41 -14.05 48.44
N PHE A 146 27.94 -15.19 48.95
CA PHE A 146 28.01 -15.50 50.38
C PHE A 146 29.47 -15.74 50.76
N LYS A 147 30.09 -14.78 51.48
CA LYS A 147 31.32 -15.03 52.24
C LYS A 147 30.94 -15.70 53.57
N GLY A 148 31.18 -17.00 53.68
CA GLY A 148 31.11 -17.73 54.95
C GLY A 148 32.28 -17.35 55.86
N ARG A 149 31.99 -17.12 57.13
CA ARG A 149 32.94 -17.11 58.26
C ARG A 149 33.03 -18.51 58.84
#